data_AF-A0AAF0PAS2-F1
#
_entry.id   AF-A0AAF0PAS2-F1
#
_cell.length_a   1.000
_cell.length_b   1.000
_cell.length_c   1.000
_cell.angle_alpha   90.00
_cell.angle_beta   90.00
_cell.angle_gamma   90.00
#
_symmetry.space_group_name_H-M   'P 1'
#
loop_
_entity.id
_entity.type
_entity.pdbx_description
1 polymer ?
#
loop_
_entity_poly.entity_id
_entity_poly.type
_entity_poly.pdbx_seq_one_letter_code
_entity_poly.pdbx_strand_id
1 'polypeptide(L)' 'MTLDTHVDLVSEYRALSVAVLAVLGLVFNIGTTVTTAGDAVLFLTVSVVVGYPLCTVFSLFSSRFWRDE' A
#
# COMPACT_ATOMS: atom_id res chain seq x y z
N MET A 1 -19.94 -16.79 13.97
CA MET A 1 -18.83 -16.71 13.02
C MET A 1 -17.86 -15.66 13.56
N THR A 2 -16.93 -16.09 14.41
CA THR A 2 -15.86 -15.22 14.91
C THR A 2 -14.93 -14.96 13.74
N LEU A 3 -14.92 -13.72 13.25
CA LEU A 3 -13.92 -13.23 12.31
C LEU A 3 -12.58 -13.35 13.02
N ASP A 4 -11.89 -14.48 12.81
CA ASP A 4 -10.49 -14.63 13.17
C ASP A 4 -9.68 -13.73 12.24
N THR A 5 -9.61 -12.45 12.61
CA THR A 5 -8.80 -11.43 11.94
C THR A 5 -7.37 -11.51 12.47
N HIS A 6 -6.71 -12.65 12.33
CA HIS A 6 -5.25 -12.79 12.46
C HIS A 6 -4.47 -12.03 11.36
N VAL A 7 -5.09 -11.03 10.74
CA VAL A 7 -4.42 -10.10 9.85
C VAL A 7 -4.01 -8.91 10.70
N ASP A 8 -2.73 -8.83 11.03
CA ASP A 8 -2.18 -7.68 11.72
C ASP A 8 -2.52 -6.39 10.97
N LEU A 9 -3.25 -5.50 11.65
CA LEU A 9 -3.60 -4.18 11.12
C LEU A 9 -2.34 -3.36 10.83
N VAL A 10 -1.27 -3.60 11.58
CA VAL A 10 0.05 -2.99 11.43
C VAL A 10 1.01 -4.08 10.98
N SER A 11 1.32 -4.12 9.69
CA SER A 11 2.24 -5.10 9.11
C SER A 11 3.40 -4.38 8.44
N GLU A 12 4.61 -4.67 8.92
CA GLU A 12 5.85 -4.09 8.39
C GLU A 12 6.05 -4.44 6.90
N TYR A 13 5.73 -5.67 6.50
CA TYR A 13 5.81 -6.11 5.11
C TYR A 13 4.90 -5.28 4.19
N ARG A 14 3.66 -4.99 4.63
CA ARG A 14 2.74 -4.16 3.82
C ARG A 14 3.22 -2.72 3.73
N ALA A 15 3.70 -2.16 4.83
CA ALA A 15 4.27 -0.82 4.83
C ALA A 15 5.49 -0.74 3.89
N LEU A 16 6.36 -1.75 3.90
CA LEU A 16 7.53 -1.84 3.04
C LEU A 16 7.13 -2.00 1.56
N SER A 17 6.18 -2.88 1.25
CA SER A 17 5.68 -3.04 -0.13
C SER A 17 5.08 -1.74 -0.68
N VAL A 18 4.27 -1.03 0.12
CA VAL A 18 3.71 0.27 -0.26
C VAL A 18 4.81 1.30 -0.44
N ALA A 19 5.81 1.34 0.44
CA ALA A 19 6.94 2.25 0.30
C ALA A 19 7.75 1.99 -0.98
N VAL A 20 8.03 0.72 -1.31
CA VAL A 20 8.73 0.33 -2.54
C VAL A 20 7.93 0.76 -3.77
N LEU A 21 6.63 0.47 -3.81
CA LEU A 21 5.76 0.87 -4.92
C LEU A 21 5.66 2.39 -5.06
N ALA A 22 5.55 3.11 -3.94
CA ALA A 22 5.51 4.56 -3.92
C ALA A 22 6.81 5.18 -4.44
N VAL A 23 7.97 4.65 -4.03
CA VAL A 23 9.28 5.11 -4.52
C VAL A 23 9.46 4.82 -6.01
N LEU A 24 9.08 3.62 -6.47
CA LEU A 24 9.11 3.29 -7.90
C LEU A 24 8.20 4.23 -8.69
N GLY A 25 6.95 4.40 -8.25
CA GLY A 25 5.99 5.32 -8.87
C GLY A 25 6.50 6.76 -8.91
N LEU A 26 7.14 7.21 -7.84
CA LEU A 26 7.79 8.52 -7.77
C LEU A 26 8.88 8.63 -8.85
N VAL A 27 9.83 7.69 -8.89
CA VAL A 27 10.93 7.69 -9.87
C VAL A 27 10.43 7.72 -11.31
N PHE A 28 9.37 6.96 -11.62
CA PHE A 28 8.76 6.96 -12.95
C PHE A 28 8.07 8.28 -13.32
N ASN A 29 7.64 9.06 -12.34
CA ASN A 29 6.90 10.31 -12.55
C ASN A 29 7.75 11.57 -12.33
N ILE A 30 9.04 11.43 -11.98
CA ILE A 30 9.97 12.56 -11.87
C ILE A 30 10.14 13.20 -13.25
N GLY A 31 9.98 14.52 -13.30
CA GLY A 31 10.14 15.31 -14.52
C GLY A 31 8.88 15.34 -15.42
N THR A 32 7.82 14.62 -15.06
CA THR A 32 6.52 14.68 -15.73
C THR A 32 5.45 15.24 -14.79
N THR A 33 4.93 14.40 -13.90
CA THR A 33 3.89 14.75 -12.93
C THR A 33 4.50 15.31 -11.64
N VAL A 34 5.70 14.86 -11.28
CA VAL A 34 6.45 15.30 -10.10
C VAL A 34 7.57 16.20 -10.57
N THR A 35 7.40 17.51 -10.38
CA THR A 35 8.37 18.53 -10.82
C THR A 35 9.03 19.25 -9.65
N THR A 36 8.37 19.26 -8.50
CA THR A 36 8.86 19.91 -7.28
C THR A 36 9.01 18.92 -6.13
N ALA A 37 9.77 19.32 -5.11
CA ALA A 37 9.85 18.58 -3.85
C ALA A 37 8.47 18.48 -3.16
N GLY A 38 7.61 19.48 -3.34
CA GLY A 38 6.24 19.46 -2.82
C GLY A 38 5.40 18.36 -3.47
N ASP A 39 5.49 18.22 -4.80
CA ASP A 39 4.78 17.17 -5.55
C ASP A 39 5.24 15.77 -5.08
N ALA A 40 6.53 15.61 -4.82
CA ALA A 40 7.08 14.34 -4.33
C ALA A 40 6.52 13.97 -2.94
N VAL A 41 6.46 14.94 -2.02
CA VAL A 41 5.88 14.72 -0.68
C VAL A 41 4.40 14.38 -0.76
N LEU A 42 3.64 15.10 -1.58
CA LEU A 42 2.22 14.83 -1.81
C LEU A 42 2.02 13.44 -2.41
N PHE A 43 2.81 13.09 -3.43
CA PHE A 43 2.75 11.78 -4.09
C PHE A 43 2.99 10.63 -3.12
N LEU A 44 4.05 10.74 -2.31
CA LEU A 44 4.38 9.71 -1.31
C LEU A 44 3.29 9.62 -0.23
N THR A 45 2.79 10.75 0.26
CA THR A 45 1.74 10.78 1.28
C THR A 45 0.47 10.12 0.77
N VAL A 46 0.01 10.47 -0.43
CA VAL A 46 -1.18 9.87 -1.05
C VAL A 46 -0.96 8.37 -1.29
N SER A 47 0.23 7.99 -1.77
CA SER A 47 0.56 6.58 -2.02
C SER A 47 0.52 5.74 -0.75
N VAL A 48 0.97 6.28 0.40
CA VAL A 48 0.89 5.58 1.70
C VAL A 48 -0.55 5.50 2.19
N VAL A 49 -1.28 6.62 2.16
CA VAL A 49 -2.67 6.72 2.64
C VAL A 49 -3.60 5.81 1.85
N VAL A 50 -3.38 5.64 0.54
CA VAL A 50 -4.22 4.81 -0.33
C VAL A 50 -3.68 3.37 -0.44
N GLY A 51 -2.37 3.21 -0.59
CA GLY A 51 -1.73 1.91 -0.82
C GLY A 51 -1.84 0.98 0.39
N TYR A 52 -1.70 1.51 1.61
CA TYR A 52 -1.74 0.67 2.81
C TYR A 52 -3.13 0.05 3.07
N PRO A 53 -4.24 0.79 2.98
CA PRO A 53 -5.58 0.21 3.00
C PRO A 53 -5.81 -0.79 1.87
N LEU A 54 -5.37 -0.51 0.64
CA LEU A 54 -5.53 -1.42 -0.49
C LEU A 54 -4.81 -2.75 -0.26
N CYS A 55 -3.54 -2.72 0.17
CA CYS A 55 -2.80 -3.93 0.53
C CYS A 55 -3.46 -4.69 1.69
N THR A 56 -4.04 -3.97 2.66
CA THR A 56 -4.74 -4.57 3.78
C THR A 56 -6.02 -5.29 3.35
N VAL A 57 -6.83 -4.62 2.54
CA VAL A 57 -8.06 -5.19 1.95
C VAL A 57 -7.73 -6.40 1.08
N PHE A 58 -6.71 -6.29 0.20
CA PHE A 58 -6.29 -7.39 -0.65
C PHE A 58 -5.88 -8.62 0.15
N SER A 59 -5.11 -8.42 1.22
CA SER A 59 -4.69 -9.54 2.07
C SER A 59 -5.83 -10.13 2.90
N LEU A 60 -6.85 -9.35 3.26
CA LEU A 60 -8.07 -9.87 3.88
C LEU A 60 -8.86 -10.74 2.89
N PHE A 61 -8.99 -10.28 1.64
CA PHE A 61 -9.64 -11.05 0.58
C PHE A 61 -8.88 -12.32 0.23
N SER A 62 -7.54 -12.26 0.09
CA SER A 62 -6.74 -13.45 -0.22
C SER A 62 -6.80 -14.48 0.90
N SER A 63 -6.75 -14.03 2.17
CA SER A 63 -6.92 -14.92 3.32
C SER A 63 -8.30 -15.57 3.39
N ARG A 64 -9.34 -14.95 2.81
CA ARG A 64 -10.69 -15.51 2.74
C ARG A 64 -10.81 -16.51 1.61
N PHE A 65 -10.41 -16.11 0.40
CA PHE A 65 -10.52 -16.94 -0.79
C PHE A 65 -9.69 -18.23 -0.69
N TRP A 66 -8.47 -18.14 -0.15
CA TRP A 66 -7.56 -19.29 -0.06
C TRP A 66 -7.81 -20.21 1.14
N ARG A 67 -8.71 -19.83 2.06
CA ARG A 67 -9.15 -20.69 3.18
C ARG A 67 -10.35 -21.55 2.82
N ASP A 68 -11.03 -21.24 1.71
CA ASP A 68 -12.22 -21.95 1.24
C ASP A 68 -11.90 -23.01 0.15
N GLU A 69 -10.61 -23.22 -0.17
CA GLU A 69 -10.07 -24.38 -0.91
C GLU A 69 -9.33 -25.35 0.03
#